data_AF-A0A178M8U7-F1
#
_entry.id   AF-A0A178M8U7-F1
#
_cell.length_a   1.000
_cell.length_b   1.000
_cell.length_c   1.000
_cell.angle_alpha   90.00
_cell.angle_beta   90.00
_cell.angle_gamma   90.00
#
_symmetry.space_group_name_H-M   'P 1'
#
loop_
_entity.id
_entity.type
_entity.pdbx_description
1 polymer ?
#
loop_
_entity_poly.entity_id
_entity_poly.type
_entity_poly.pdbx_seq_one_letter_code
_entity_poly.pdbx_strand_id
1 'polypeptide(L)'
;MEEEQLSDGATHLSGSEIVAAADGEADEAIVDHLRHCELCRQRVAALRAMQQALRRRLYRALCPSTEQLADYCQGLLSPAQQALLAHHIASCPYCSAEVDLMLQRDPLIDRLLLSDLLNRRVLRYLR
;
A
#
# COMPACT_ATOMS: atom_id res chain seq x y z
N MET A 1 14.81 -24.25 -28.19
CA MET A 1 13.59 -23.48 -27.93
C MET A 1 13.91 -22.07 -28.36
N GLU A 2 13.70 -21.81 -29.64
CA GLU A 2 13.96 -20.52 -30.27
C GLU A 2 12.65 -19.75 -30.17
N GLU A 3 12.59 -18.80 -29.24
CA GLU A 3 11.51 -17.82 -29.21
C GLU A 3 11.72 -16.89 -30.39
N GLU A 4 10.91 -17.14 -31.41
CA GLU A 4 10.73 -16.32 -32.59
C GLU A 4 10.34 -14.92 -32.14
N GLN A 5 11.34 -14.04 -32.01
CA GLN A 5 11.17 -12.59 -31.97
C GLN A 5 10.61 -12.15 -33.32
N LEU A 6 9.32 -12.42 -33.53
CA LEU A 6 8.56 -11.91 -34.65
C LEU A 6 8.54 -10.39 -34.50
N SER A 7 9.38 -9.78 -35.33
CA SER A 7 9.53 -8.37 -35.63
C SER A 7 8.17 -7.68 -35.86
N ASP A 8 7.49 -7.31 -34.78
CA ASP A 8 6.52 -6.20 -34.79
C ASP A 8 7.20 -4.86 -34.39
N GLY A 9 8.41 -4.95 -33.82
CA GLY A 9 9.21 -3.83 -33.32
C GLY A 9 9.65 -2.77 -34.36
N ALA A 10 9.47 -3.03 -35.66
CA ALA A 10 9.74 -2.04 -36.69
C ALA A 10 8.60 -1.01 -36.87
N THR A 11 7.37 -1.35 -36.45
CA THR A 11 6.18 -0.52 -36.68
C THR A 11 5.33 -0.30 -35.43
N HIS A 12 5.45 -1.19 -34.43
CA HIS A 12 4.69 -1.12 -33.18
C HIS A 12 5.55 -1.53 -31.99
N LEU A 13 5.17 -1.06 -30.79
CA LEU A 13 5.82 -1.48 -29.56
C LEU A 13 5.61 -2.97 -29.28
N SER A 14 6.70 -3.62 -28.88
CA SER A 14 6.73 -4.98 -28.35
C SER A 14 5.93 -5.10 -27.05
N GLY A 15 5.67 -6.34 -26.63
CA GLY A 15 4.95 -6.61 -25.38
C GLY A 15 5.64 -6.00 -24.16
N SER A 16 6.96 -6.12 -24.06
CA SER A 16 7.74 -5.56 -22.96
C SER A 16 7.73 -4.03 -22.93
N GLU A 17 7.80 -3.38 -24.09
CA GLU A 17 7.74 -1.91 -24.18
C GLU A 17 6.35 -1.37 -23.82
N ILE A 18 5.28 -2.09 -24.19
CA ILE A 18 3.90 -1.76 -23.75
C ILE A 18 3.77 -1.87 -22.23
N VAL A 19 4.38 -2.89 -21.61
CA VAL A 19 4.42 -3.06 -20.15
C VAL A 19 5.18 -1.90 -19.50
N ALA A 20 6.41 -1.63 -19.95
CA ALA A 20 7.21 -0.51 -19.44
C ALA A 20 6.46 0.83 -19.56
N ALA A 21 5.82 1.09 -20.70
CA ALA A 21 4.99 2.28 -20.87
C ALA A 21 3.78 2.31 -19.94
N ALA A 22 3.11 1.18 -19.71
CA ALA A 22 1.98 1.10 -18.80
C ALA A 22 2.39 1.43 -17.36
N ASP A 23 3.55 0.92 -16.92
CA ASP A 23 4.09 1.11 -15.56
C ASP A 23 4.74 2.49 -15.34
N GLY A 24 4.94 3.27 -16.40
CA GLY A 24 5.53 4.62 -16.33
C GLY A 24 7.05 4.65 -16.47
N GLU A 25 7.62 3.56 -16.97
CA GLU A 25 9.06 3.33 -17.17
C GLU A 25 9.46 3.42 -18.65
N ALA A 26 8.64 4.06 -19.48
CA ALA A 26 8.95 4.27 -20.90
C ALA A 26 10.16 5.19 -21.08
N ASP A 27 11.06 4.79 -21.98
CA ASP A 27 12.14 5.65 -22.45
C ASP A 27 11.65 6.65 -23.51
N GLU A 28 12.55 7.52 -23.98
CA GLU A 28 12.22 8.59 -24.91
C GLU A 28 11.71 8.06 -26.27
N ALA A 29 12.25 6.93 -26.74
CA ALA A 29 11.84 6.31 -27.99
C ALA A 29 10.40 5.76 -27.91
N ILE A 30 10.06 5.09 -26.81
CA ILE A 30 8.71 4.60 -26.54
C ILE A 30 7.71 5.76 -26.44
N VAL A 31 8.08 6.83 -25.72
CA VAL A 31 7.23 8.03 -25.58
C VAL A 31 6.98 8.68 -26.94
N ASP A 32 8.02 8.84 -27.77
CA ASP A 32 7.86 9.46 -29.09
C ASP A 32 7.01 8.60 -30.03
N HIS A 33 7.18 7.28 -30.00
CA HIS A 33 6.31 6.35 -30.72
C HIS A 33 4.84 6.50 -30.31
N LEU A 34 4.56 6.56 -29.00
CA LEU A 34 3.20 6.70 -28.48
C LEU A 34 2.54 8.03 -28.86
N ARG A 35 3.28 9.07 -29.24
CA ARG A 35 2.70 10.32 -29.78
C ARG A 35 2.10 10.11 -31.17
N HIS A 36 2.64 9.18 -31.95
CA HIS A 36 2.28 8.99 -33.35
C HIS A 36 1.43 7.74 -33.60
N CYS A 37 1.48 6.73 -32.73
CA CYS A 37 0.77 5.47 -32.93
C CYS A 37 -0.45 5.30 -32.01
N GLU A 38 -1.66 5.46 -32.57
CA GLU A 38 -2.93 5.31 -31.84
C GLU A 38 -3.16 3.88 -31.34
N LEU A 39 -2.78 2.86 -32.13
CA LEU A 39 -2.95 1.46 -31.73
C LEU A 39 -2.13 1.13 -30.47
N CYS A 40 -0.87 1.58 -30.41
CA CYS A 40 -0.03 1.38 -29.24
C CYS A 40 -0.53 2.16 -28.02
N ARG A 41 -1.07 3.37 -28.21
CA ARG A 41 -1.75 4.10 -27.12
C ARG A 41 -2.93 3.32 -26.56
N GLN A 42 -3.78 2.74 -27.41
CA GLN A 42 -4.92 1.94 -26.98
C GLN A 42 -4.48 0.69 -26.22
N ARG A 43 -3.42 0.01 -26.68
CA ARG A 43 -2.84 -1.16 -25.99
C ARG A 43 -2.33 -0.79 -24.59
N VAL A 44 -1.58 0.30 -24.46
CA VAL A 44 -1.11 0.81 -23.15
C VAL A 44 -2.28 1.19 -22.24
N ALA A 45 -3.29 1.88 -22.77
CA ALA A 45 -4.47 2.28 -22.00
C ALA A 45 -5.26 1.07 -21.49
N ALA A 46 -5.46 0.05 -22.33
CA ALA A 46 -6.12 -1.20 -21.95
C ALA A 46 -5.34 -1.92 -20.83
N LEU A 47 -4.01 -2.00 -20.96
CA LEU A 47 -3.17 -2.61 -19.95
C LEU A 47 -3.24 -1.84 -18.62
N ARG A 48 -3.14 -0.51 -18.64
CA ARG A 48 -3.29 0.33 -17.44
C ARG A 48 -4.65 0.15 -16.76
N ALA A 49 -5.73 0.10 -17.54
CA ALA A 49 -7.07 -0.13 -16.99
C ALA A 49 -7.17 -1.50 -16.30
N MET A 50 -6.62 -2.55 -16.92
CA MET A 50 -6.56 -3.88 -16.33
C MET A 50 -5.70 -3.90 -15.05
N GLN A 51 -4.51 -3.32 -15.08
CA GLN A 51 -3.64 -3.19 -13.90
C GLN A 51 -4.35 -2.45 -12.76
N GLN A 52 -5.06 -1.35 -13.06
CA GLN A 52 -5.81 -0.61 -12.05
C GLN A 52 -6.95 -1.45 -11.45
N ALA A 53 -7.70 -2.19 -12.27
CA ALA A 53 -8.76 -3.07 -11.81
C ALA A 53 -8.22 -4.20 -10.92
N LEU A 54 -7.09 -4.81 -11.30
CA LEU A 54 -6.41 -5.83 -10.50
C LEU A 54 -5.88 -5.25 -9.19
N ARG A 55 -5.22 -4.08 -9.22
CA ARG A 55 -4.75 -3.40 -8.00
C ARG A 55 -5.93 -3.14 -7.06
N ARG A 56 -7.06 -2.62 -7.54
CA ARG A 56 -8.26 -2.40 -6.69
C ARG A 56 -8.81 -3.68 -6.07
N ARG A 57 -8.76 -4.81 -6.80
CA ARG A 57 -9.28 -6.09 -6.34
C ARG A 57 -8.33 -6.84 -5.40
N LEU A 58 -7.03 -6.69 -5.63
CA LEU A 58 -5.99 -7.46 -4.93
C LEU A 58 -5.31 -6.66 -3.82
N TYR A 59 -5.45 -5.32 -3.83
CA TYR A 59 -4.93 -4.48 -2.76
C TYR A 59 -5.50 -4.95 -1.42
N ARG A 60 -4.60 -5.47 -0.59
CA ARG A 60 -4.90 -5.98 0.75
C ARG A 60 -5.97 -7.08 0.80
N ALA A 61 -6.20 -7.80 -0.30
CA ALA A 61 -7.22 -8.85 -0.36
C ALA A 61 -6.97 -10.00 0.63
N LEU A 62 -5.71 -10.22 1.02
CA LEU A 62 -5.30 -11.22 2.00
C LEU A 62 -4.94 -10.61 3.37
N CYS A 63 -5.12 -9.30 3.54
CA CYS A 63 -4.84 -8.63 4.80
C CYS A 63 -6.02 -8.78 5.76
N PRO A 64 -5.75 -8.82 7.08
CA PRO A 64 -6.78 -8.60 8.09
C PRO A 64 -7.50 -7.26 7.87
N SER A 65 -8.76 -7.20 8.29
CA SER A 65 -9.51 -5.95 8.28
C SER A 65 -8.92 -4.94 9.26
N THR A 66 -9.16 -3.65 9.04
CA THR A 66 -8.77 -2.58 9.96
C THR A 66 -9.33 -2.80 11.37
N GLU A 67 -10.54 -3.33 11.50
CA GLU A 67 -11.14 -3.68 12.81
C GLU A 67 -10.32 -4.76 13.53
N GLN A 68 -9.92 -5.81 12.82
CA GLN A 68 -9.08 -6.87 13.40
C GLN A 68 -7.70 -6.36 13.81
N LEU A 69 -7.12 -5.42 13.05
CA LEU A 69 -5.87 -4.76 13.41
C LEU A 69 -6.03 -3.85 14.65
N ALA A 70 -7.16 -3.16 14.78
CA ALA A 70 -7.48 -2.38 15.97
C ALA A 70 -7.65 -3.26 17.21
N ASP A 71 -8.42 -4.36 17.09
CA ASP A 71 -8.58 -5.35 18.16
C ASP A 71 -7.23 -5.96 18.58
N TYR A 72 -6.34 -6.22 17.61
CA TYR A 72 -4.97 -6.66 17.87
C TYR A 72 -4.20 -5.62 18.69
N CYS A 73 -4.23 -4.34 18.29
CA CYS A 73 -3.54 -3.25 18.99
C CYS A 73 -4.08 -3.05 20.42
N GLN A 74 -5.37 -3.27 20.63
CA GLN A 74 -6.05 -3.14 21.92
C GLN A 74 -5.95 -4.39 22.80
N GLY A 75 -5.41 -5.50 22.28
CA GLY A 75 -5.28 -6.76 23.01
C GLY A 75 -6.62 -7.47 23.25
N LEU A 76 -7.60 -7.29 22.37
CA LEU A 76 -8.95 -7.85 22.49
C LEU A 76 -9.11 -9.24 21.86
N LEU A 77 -8.08 -9.73 21.17
CA LEU A 77 -8.11 -10.99 20.45
C LEU A 77 -7.79 -12.19 21.37
N SER A 78 -8.27 -13.37 20.98
CA SER A 78 -7.82 -14.61 21.61
C SER A 78 -6.32 -14.85 21.34
N PRO A 79 -5.61 -15.61 22.21
CA PRO A 79 -4.18 -15.87 22.01
C PRO A 79 -3.83 -16.47 20.63
N ALA A 80 -4.70 -17.33 20.09
CA ALA A 80 -4.50 -17.91 18.77
C ALA A 80 -4.63 -16.87 17.64
N GLN A 81 -5.64 -15.99 17.72
CA GLN A 81 -5.82 -14.90 16.75
C GLN A 81 -4.69 -13.87 16.83
N GLN A 82 -4.23 -13.56 18.05
CA GLN A 82 -3.09 -12.68 18.29
C GLN A 82 -1.84 -13.18 17.56
N ALA A 83 -1.53 -14.48 17.66
CA ALA A 83 -0.38 -15.08 17.01
C ALA A 83 -0.48 -15.06 15.47
N LEU A 84 -1.67 -15.36 14.92
CA LEU A 84 -1.92 -15.31 13.48
C LEU A 84 -1.73 -13.89 12.92
N LEU A 85 -2.30 -12.89 13.58
CA LEU A 85 -2.17 -11.50 13.14
C LEU A 85 -0.74 -10.99 13.30
N ALA A 86 -0.05 -11.33 14.39
CA ALA A 86 1.36 -10.99 14.57
C ALA A 86 2.23 -11.54 13.43
N HIS A 87 1.98 -12.77 12.98
CA HIS A 87 2.69 -13.36 11.84
C HIS A 87 2.40 -12.62 10.52
N HIS A 88 1.15 -12.25 10.27
CA HIS A 88 0.80 -11.46 9.08
C HIS A 88 1.44 -10.06 9.12
N ILE A 89 1.34 -9.36 10.25
CA ILE A 89 1.88 -8.01 10.42
C ILE A 89 3.41 -8.02 10.19
N ALA A 90 4.12 -9.04 10.68
CA ALA A 90 5.56 -9.17 10.48
C ALA A 90 5.98 -9.39 9.01
N SER A 91 5.08 -9.89 8.16
CA SER A 91 5.37 -10.19 6.75
C SER A 91 4.73 -9.20 5.76
N CYS A 92 3.77 -8.39 6.22
CA CYS A 92 3.02 -7.46 5.37
C CYS A 92 3.37 -6.00 5.71
N PRO A 93 4.05 -5.26 4.82
CA PRO A 93 4.45 -3.87 5.09
C PRO A 93 3.25 -2.93 5.25
N TYR A 94 2.12 -3.20 4.57
CA TYR A 94 0.91 -2.39 4.69
C TYR A 94 0.27 -2.50 6.07
N CYS A 95 0.17 -3.72 6.61
CA CYS A 95 -0.40 -3.94 7.94
C CYS A 95 0.55 -3.48 9.05
N SER A 96 1.86 -3.65 8.87
CA SER A 96 2.87 -3.07 9.79
C SER A 96 2.70 -1.56 9.90
N ALA A 97 2.68 -0.86 8.76
CA ALA A 97 2.53 0.59 8.75
C ALA A 97 1.21 1.06 9.38
N GLU A 98 0.11 0.35 9.15
CA GLU A 98 -1.19 0.70 9.75
C GLU A 98 -1.20 0.49 11.28
N VAL A 99 -0.64 -0.63 11.75
CA VAL A 99 -0.51 -0.89 13.20
C VAL A 99 0.40 0.16 13.85
N ASP A 100 1.50 0.52 13.20
CA ASP A 100 2.39 1.58 13.69
C ASP A 100 1.64 2.91 13.83
N LEU A 101 0.81 3.28 12.85
CA LEU A 101 -0.04 4.47 12.92
C LEU A 101 -1.07 4.39 14.05
N MET A 102 -1.68 3.22 14.29
CA MET A 102 -2.65 3.02 15.38
C MET A 102 -1.99 3.11 16.77
N LEU A 103 -0.75 2.64 16.88
CA LEU A 103 0.01 2.63 18.13
C LEU A 103 0.75 3.94 18.41
N GLN A 104 0.84 4.84 17.42
CA GLN A 104 1.34 6.19 17.62
C GLN A 104 0.43 6.94 18.61
N ARG A 105 0.82 7.00 19.88
CA ARG A 105 0.18 7.84 20.88
C ARG A 105 0.46 9.31 20.58
N ASP A 106 -0.57 10.14 20.63
CA ASP A 106 -0.42 11.58 20.53
C ASP A 106 0.30 12.12 21.79
N PRO A 107 1.51 12.70 21.65
CA PRO A 107 2.28 13.22 22.78
C PRO A 107 1.58 14.38 23.50
N LEU A 108 0.62 15.06 22.85
CA LEU A 108 -0.20 16.09 23.49
C LEU A 108 -1.20 15.49 24.47
N ILE A 109 -1.80 14.35 24.15
CA ILE A 109 -2.73 13.64 25.05
C ILE A 109 -1.98 13.19 26.31
N ASP A 110 -0.79 12.61 26.17
CA ASP A 110 0.02 12.21 27.33
C ASP A 110 0.43 13.42 28.19
N ARG A 111 0.78 14.57 27.57
CA ARG A 111 1.07 15.82 28.32
C ARG A 111 -0.14 16.38 29.06
N LEU A 112 -1.32 16.39 28.44
CA LEU A 112 -2.56 16.86 29.07
C LEU A 112 -2.91 16.00 30.28
N LEU A 113 -2.88 14.67 30.13
CA LEU A 113 -3.14 13.73 31.22
C LEU A 113 -2.13 13.86 32.38
N LEU A 114 -0.84 14.09 32.09
CA LEU A 114 0.17 14.36 33.11
C LEU A 114 -0.07 15.68 33.85
N SER A 115 -0.49 16.73 33.15
CA SER A 115 -0.78 18.04 33.75
C SER A 115 -1.96 17.99 34.72
N ASP A 116 -3.03 17.26 34.39
CA ASP A 116 -4.19 17.07 35.27
C ASP A 116 -3.86 16.25 36.53
N LEU A 117 -3.00 15.24 36.40
CA LEU A 117 -2.53 14.44 37.55
C LEU A 117 -1.67 15.27 38.52
N LEU A 118 -0.83 16.17 38.00
CA LEU A 118 -0.02 17.07 38.81
C LEU A 118 -0.88 18.15 39.48
N ASN A 119 -1.82 18.76 38.75
CA ASN A 119 -2.75 19.76 39.30
C ASN A 119 -3.64 19.18 40.42
N ARG A 120 -4.14 17.94 40.26
CA ARG A 120 -4.90 17.26 41.32
C ARG A 120 -4.07 16.94 42.56
N ARG A 121 -2.76 16.71 42.43
CA ARG A 121 -1.87 16.49 43.58
C ARG A 121 -1.60 17.79 44.34
N VAL A 122 -1.34 18.91 43.65
CA VAL A 122 -1.09 20.21 44.28
C VAL A 122 -2.29 20.66 45.13
N LEU A 123 -3.52 20.46 44.66
CA LEU A 123 -4.74 20.80 45.41
C LEU A 123 -4.97 19.93 46.66
N ARG A 124 -4.36 18.73 46.76
CA ARG A 124 -4.46 17.88 47.95
C ARG A 124 -3.47 18.27 49.05
N TYR A 125 -2.38 18.96 48.73
CA TYR A 125 -1.38 19.41 49.70
C TYR A 125 -1.63 20.84 50.22
N LEU A 126 -2.64 21.52 49.69
CA LEU A 126 -3.05 22.88 50.11
C LEU A 126 -4.29 22.87 51.02
N ARG A 127 -4.59 21.74 51.68
CA ARG A 127 -5.76 21.57 52.53
C ARG A 127 -5.40 21.11 53.93
#